data_AF-A0A817S5H9-F1
#
_entry.id   AF-A0A817S5H9-F1
#
_cell.length_a   1.000
_cell.length_b   1.000
_cell.length_c   1.000
_cell.angle_alpha   90.00
_cell.angle_beta   90.00
_cell.angle_gamma   90.00
#
_symmetry.space_group_name_H-M   'P 1'
#
loop_
_entity.id
_entity.type
_entity.pdbx_description
1 polymer ?
#
loop_
_entity_poly.entity_id
_entity_poly.type
_entity_poly.pdbx_seq_one_letter_code
_entity_poly.pdbx_strand_id
1 'polypeptide(L)'
;MNMENIEYMRYNDDLNLNFKSRRSVVYGTHCIVSSSQPLACQAGLEILRKGGNAADAAVATAVALNVTEPCSCGIGGDCFVLYYNNET
;
A
#
# COMPACT_ATOMS: atom_id res chain seq x y z
N MET A 1 -0.09 28.64 30.13
CA MET A 1 0.24 27.85 28.93
C MET A 1 -0.19 26.42 29.24
N ASN A 2 -1.21 25.92 28.54
CA ASN A 2 -1.95 24.72 28.97
C ASN A 2 -1.25 23.45 28.50
N MET A 3 -1.42 22.35 29.26
CA MET A 3 -0.78 21.05 29.00
C MET A 3 -1.07 20.53 27.58
N GLU A 4 -2.27 20.79 27.04
CA GLU A 4 -2.68 20.43 25.68
C GLU A 4 -1.79 21.05 24.59
N ASN A 5 -1.34 22.31 24.79
CA ASN A 5 -0.45 22.97 23.83
C ASN A 5 0.97 22.37 23.87
N ILE A 6 1.38 21.73 24.96
CA ILE A 6 2.70 21.11 25.09
C ILE A 6 2.72 19.73 24.41
N GLU A 7 1.63 18.98 24.51
CA GLU A 7 1.48 17.67 23.85
C GLU A 7 1.33 17.81 22.33
N TYR A 8 0.57 18.83 21.88
CA TYR A 8 0.43 19.15 20.45
C TYR A 8 1.75 19.59 19.80
N MET A 9 2.59 20.32 20.54
CA MET A 9 3.92 20.73 20.08
C MET A 9 4.93 19.56 20.11
N ARG A 10 4.83 18.62 21.06
CA ARG A 10 5.64 17.39 21.07
C ARG A 10 5.31 16.48 19.88
N TYR A 11 4.03 16.27 19.58
CA TYR A 11 3.60 15.47 18.43
C TYR A 11 4.17 15.97 17.09
N ASN A 12 4.27 17.29 16.92
CA ASN A 12 4.82 17.90 15.70
C ASN A 12 6.37 17.85 15.66
N ASP A 13 7.05 17.76 16.80
CA ASP A 13 8.52 17.64 16.85
C ASP A 13 9.01 16.20 16.58
N ASP A 14 8.22 15.19 16.95
CA ASP A 14 8.57 13.77 16.80
C ASP A 14 8.59 13.28 15.32
N LEU A 15 7.92 14.01 14.42
CA LEU A 15 7.88 13.75 12.96
C LEU A 15 8.85 14.63 12.16
N ASN A 16 9.66 15.44 12.84
CA ASN A 16 10.58 16.37 12.21
C ASN A 16 11.83 15.60 11.72
N LEU A 17 11.66 14.85 10.62
CA LEU A 17 12.72 14.07 9.97
C LEU A 17 13.75 15.03 9.36
N ASN A 18 14.72 15.45 10.17
CA ASN A 18 15.80 16.38 9.81
C ASN A 18 16.85 15.79 8.83
N PHE A 19 16.53 14.71 8.12
CA PHE A 19 17.39 14.10 7.12
C PHE A 19 16.68 13.95 5.78
N LYS A 20 17.42 14.18 4.69
CA LYS A 20 16.91 14.00 3.33
C LYS A 20 16.86 12.51 3.00
N SER A 21 15.65 11.93 2.98
CA SER A 21 15.42 10.57 2.50
C SER A 21 15.35 10.51 0.96
N ARG A 22 15.66 9.35 0.37
CA ARG A 22 15.51 9.07 -1.06
C ARG A 22 14.88 7.70 -1.25
N ARG A 23 13.96 7.56 -2.21
CA ARG A 23 13.44 6.27 -2.68
C ARG A 23 13.97 5.97 -4.07
N SER A 24 14.83 4.96 -4.18
CA SER A 24 15.28 4.45 -5.48
C SER A 24 14.13 3.73 -6.18
N VAL A 25 14.14 3.73 -7.52
CA VAL A 25 13.19 2.92 -8.31
C VAL A 25 13.39 1.44 -7.98
N VAL A 26 12.29 0.74 -7.74
CA VAL A 26 12.28 -0.71 -7.49
C VAL A 26 12.12 -1.43 -8.82
N TYR A 27 13.01 -2.40 -9.07
CA TYR A 27 12.96 -3.27 -10.24
C TYR A 27 12.59 -4.69 -9.83
N GLY A 28 11.90 -5.40 -10.72
CA GLY A 28 11.54 -6.81 -10.57
C GLY A 28 11.63 -7.52 -11.91
N THR A 29 12.24 -8.71 -11.93
CA THR A 29 12.45 -9.49 -13.17
C THR A 29 11.23 -10.33 -13.56
N HIS A 30 10.35 -10.63 -12.60
CA HIS A 30 9.19 -11.51 -12.80
C HIS A 30 7.87 -10.81 -12.51
N CYS A 31 7.82 -10.05 -11.41
CA CYS A 31 6.61 -9.34 -10.99
C CYS A 31 6.95 -8.18 -10.05
N ILE A 32 6.01 -7.24 -9.93
CA ILE A 32 6.03 -6.12 -8.98
C ILE A 32 4.59 -5.92 -8.46
N VAL A 33 4.45 -5.62 -7.17
CA VAL A 33 3.19 -5.18 -6.55
C VAL A 33 3.46 -3.88 -5.81
N SER A 34 2.57 -2.90 -5.95
CA SER A 34 2.67 -1.58 -5.32
C SER A 34 1.31 -1.14 -4.79
N SER A 35 1.26 -0.67 -3.54
CA SER A 35 0.07 -0.14 -2.88
C SER A 35 0.48 0.79 -1.74
N SER A 36 -0.50 1.46 -1.13
CA SER A 36 -0.37 2.30 0.07
C SER A 36 0.09 1.51 1.31
N GLN A 37 -0.23 0.21 1.38
CA GLN A 37 0.03 -0.63 2.55
C GLN A 37 1.06 -1.72 2.27
N PRO A 38 2.17 -1.80 3.05
CA PRO A 38 3.18 -2.83 2.87
C PRO A 38 2.64 -4.27 2.97
N LEU A 39 1.71 -4.52 3.91
CA LEU A 39 1.10 -5.84 4.09
C LEU A 39 0.17 -6.23 2.93
N ALA A 40 -0.48 -5.26 2.29
CA ALA A 40 -1.28 -5.52 1.09
C ALA A 40 -0.41 -5.83 -0.14
N CYS A 41 0.75 -5.17 -0.26
CA CYS A 41 1.76 -5.55 -1.25
C CYS A 41 2.26 -6.98 -1.02
N GLN A 42 2.47 -7.35 0.24
CA GLN A 42 2.94 -8.69 0.61
C GLN A 42 1.92 -9.78 0.24
N ALA A 43 0.62 -9.52 0.46
CA ALA A 43 -0.46 -10.44 0.06
C ALA A 43 -0.48 -10.67 -1.46
N GLY A 44 -0.38 -9.61 -2.26
CA GLY A 44 -0.29 -9.73 -3.72
C GLY A 44 0.96 -10.49 -4.17
N LEU A 45 2.11 -10.23 -3.55
CA LEU A 45 3.35 -10.97 -3.82
C LEU A 45 3.25 -12.45 -3.46
N GLU A 46 2.52 -12.80 -2.40
CA GLU A 46 2.29 -14.21 -2.05
C GLU A 46 1.48 -14.95 -3.11
N ILE A 47 0.46 -14.30 -3.69
CA ILE A 47 -0.32 -14.88 -4.79
C ILE A 47 0.51 -15.07 -6.05
N LEU A 48 1.34 -14.08 -6.41
CA LEU A 48 2.28 -14.22 -7.53
C LEU A 48 3.27 -15.37 -7.31
N ARG A 49 3.77 -15.54 -6.08
CA ARG A 49 4.64 -16.67 -5.71
C ARG A 49 3.95 -18.03 -5.80
N LYS A 50 2.62 -18.07 -5.63
CA LYS A 50 1.80 -19.27 -5.79
C LYS A 50 1.43 -19.55 -7.25
N GLY A 51 1.93 -18.76 -8.20
CA GLY A 51 1.68 -18.92 -9.64
C GLY A 51 0.46 -18.16 -10.15
N GLY A 52 -0.11 -17.26 -9.35
CA GLY A 52 -1.17 -16.36 -9.82
C GLY A 52 -0.66 -15.32 -10.82
N ASN A 53 -1.58 -14.78 -11.63
CA ASN A 53 -1.27 -13.72 -12.58
C ASN A 53 -1.40 -12.31 -11.94
N ALA A 54 -1.22 -11.26 -12.75
CA ALA A 54 -1.31 -9.88 -12.28
C ALA A 54 -2.72 -9.48 -11.78
N ALA A 55 -3.79 -10.06 -12.36
CA ALA A 55 -5.16 -9.83 -11.90
C ALA A 55 -5.42 -10.50 -10.53
N ASP A 56 -4.97 -11.75 -10.36
CA ASP A 56 -5.09 -12.48 -9.07
C ASP A 56 -4.38 -11.71 -7.94
N ALA A 57 -3.18 -11.20 -8.24
CA ALA A 57 -2.40 -10.40 -7.31
C ALA A 57 -3.10 -9.08 -6.95
N ALA A 58 -3.70 -8.41 -7.93
CA ALA A 58 -4.45 -7.17 -7.71
C ALA A 58 -5.66 -7.40 -6.81
N VAL A 59 -6.42 -8.48 -7.02
CA VAL A 59 -7.55 -8.85 -6.16
C VAL A 59 -7.09 -9.13 -4.73
N ALA A 60 -6.01 -9.90 -4.56
CA ALA A 60 -5.47 -10.19 -3.23
C ALA A 60 -4.98 -8.93 -2.49
N THR A 61 -4.31 -8.02 -3.19
CA THR A 61 -3.92 -6.72 -2.64
C THR A 61 -5.14 -5.88 -2.26
N ALA A 62 -6.17 -5.80 -3.11
CA ALA A 62 -7.40 -5.04 -2.82
C ALA A 62 -8.14 -5.59 -1.59
N VAL A 63 -8.28 -6.92 -1.47
CA VAL A 63 -8.90 -7.55 -0.30
C VAL A 63 -8.07 -7.28 0.96
N ALA A 64 -6.75 -7.32 0.88
CA ALA A 64 -5.88 -6.99 2.01
C ALA A 64 -5.98 -5.51 2.42
N LEU A 65 -6.21 -4.60 1.48
CA LEU A 65 -6.41 -3.17 1.78
C LEU A 65 -7.69 -2.93 2.59
N ASN A 66 -8.75 -3.71 2.41
CA ASN A 66 -9.97 -3.58 3.23
C ASN A 66 -9.70 -3.74 4.73
N VAL A 67 -8.63 -4.47 5.11
CA VAL A 67 -8.23 -4.68 6.51
C VAL A 67 -7.09 -3.75 6.92
N THR A 68 -6.13 -3.53 6.02
CA THR A 68 -4.90 -2.78 6.32
C THR A 68 -5.06 -1.27 6.12
N GLU A 69 -6.06 -0.84 5.36
CA GLU A 69 -6.42 0.57 5.12
C GLU A 69 -7.96 0.77 5.07
N PRO A 70 -8.68 0.45 6.17
CA PRO A 70 -10.15 0.43 6.18
C PRO A 70 -10.80 1.80 5.98
N CYS A 71 -10.05 2.89 6.19
CA CYS A 71 -10.55 4.26 6.03
C CYS A 71 -10.54 4.75 4.57
N SER A 72 -9.84 4.06 3.66
CA SER A 72 -9.64 4.52 2.27
C SER A 72 -10.39 3.67 1.24
N CYS A 73 -10.57 2.38 1.51
CA CYS A 73 -11.32 1.45 0.65
C CYS A 73 -11.97 0.34 1.47
N GLY A 74 -12.97 -0.34 0.90
CA GLY A 74 -13.72 -1.36 1.63
C GLY A 74 -14.68 -2.13 0.75
N ILE A 75 -15.21 -3.23 1.30
CA ILE A 75 -16.17 -4.13 0.60
C ILE A 75 -17.47 -3.46 0.16
N GLY A 76 -17.84 -2.33 0.78
CA GLY A 76 -19.05 -1.57 0.45
C GLY A 76 -18.85 -0.49 -0.61
N GLY A 77 -17.64 -0.34 -1.15
CA GLY A 77 -17.33 0.60 -2.22
C GLY A 77 -17.51 0.00 -3.62
N ASP A 78 -16.93 0.67 -4.61
CA ASP A 78 -16.79 0.17 -5.98
C ASP A 78 -15.31 -0.08 -6.32
N CYS A 79 -15.06 -0.58 -7.53
CA CYS A 79 -13.72 -0.80 -8.05
C CYS A 79 -13.68 -0.53 -9.55
N PHE A 80 -12.66 0.20 -9.99
CA PHE A 80 -12.34 0.40 -11.39
C PHE A 80 -10.96 -0.21 -11.69
N VAL A 81 -10.87 -0.99 -12.77
CA VAL A 81 -9.63 -1.67 -13.16
C VAL A 81 -9.37 -1.43 -14.64
N LEU A 82 -8.17 -0.94 -14.95
CA LEU A 82 -7.59 -1.01 -16.28
C LEU A 82 -6.65 -2.21 -16.30
N TYR A 83 -7.04 -3.25 -17.04
CA TYR A 83 -6.28 -4.48 -17.14
C TYR A 83 -5.82 -4.71 -18.58
N TYR A 84 -4.51 -4.81 -18.75
CA TYR A 84 -3.90 -5.24 -20.00
C TYR A 84 -3.65 -6.74 -19.94
N ASN A 85 -4.24 -7.48 -20.88
CA ASN A 85 -3.93 -8.87 -21.12
C ASN A 85 -3.03 -8.94 -22.35
N ASN A 86 -1.93 -9.69 -22.28
CA ASN A 86 -1.01 -9.84 -23.41
C ASN A 86 -1.44 -10.96 -24.37
N GLU A 87 -2.41 -11.80 -24.00
CA GLU A 87 -2.89 -12.91 -24.83
C GLU A 87 -3.94 -12.46 -25.88
N THR A 88 -4.52 -11.27 -25.71
CA THR A 88 -5.60 -10.72 -26.55
C THR A 88 -5.22 -9.34 -27.07
#